data_AF-A0A949IH70-F1
#
_entry.id   AF-A0A949IH70-F1
#
_cell.length_a   1.000
_cell.length_b   1.000
_cell.length_c   1.000
_cell.angle_alpha   90.00
_cell.angle_beta   90.00
_cell.angle_gamma   90.00
#
_symmetry.space_group_name_H-M   'P 1'
#
loop_
_entity.id
_entity.type
_entity.pdbx_description
1 polymer ?
#
loop_
_entity_poly.entity_id
_entity_poly.type
_entity_poly.pdbx_seq_one_letter_code
_entity_poly.pdbx_strand_id
1 'polypeptide(L)'
;MISEGLLKQEDLISKLGTPAQTKNLAKLLGPEWRGDYFSPNSLRAIVERGPFVAELRPWFREGERAQEAHAVVVDGLTQAGTLAIRDPAEGSRYEMTLEAFKHNWTYAAVFREKIK
;
A
#
# COMPACT_ATOMS: atom_id res chain seq x y z
N MET A 1 -10.17 0.16 4.76
CA MET A 1 -10.01 1.12 3.64
C MET A 1 -9.24 2.33 4.11
N ILE A 2 -8.37 2.87 3.25
CA ILE A 2 -7.50 4.02 3.58
C ILE A 2 -8.25 5.36 3.62
N SER A 3 -9.42 5.41 2.98
CA SER A 3 -10.37 6.53 2.99
C SER A 3 -11.22 6.61 4.28
N GLU A 4 -10.98 5.76 5.29
CA GLU A 4 -11.80 5.68 6.52
C GLU A 4 -13.30 5.43 6.24
N GLY A 5 -13.63 4.86 5.08
CA GLY A 5 -15.02 4.58 4.67
C GLY A 5 -15.65 5.64 3.76
N LEU A 6 -14.94 6.73 3.44
CA LEU A 6 -15.45 7.81 2.58
C LEU A 6 -15.57 7.42 1.09
N LEU A 7 -14.83 6.42 0.67
CA LEU A 7 -14.89 5.84 -0.68
C LEU A 7 -14.97 4.33 -0.52
N LYS A 8 -15.80 3.61 -1.29
CA LYS A 8 -15.77 2.14 -1.33
C LYS A 8 -14.68 1.64 -2.28
N GLN A 9 -14.18 0.43 -2.06
CA GLN A 9 -13.19 -0.20 -2.93
C GLN A 9 -13.73 -0.38 -4.36
N GLU A 10 -15.02 -0.72 -4.50
CA GLU A 10 -15.72 -0.79 -5.79
C GLU A 10 -15.77 0.58 -6.50
N ASP A 11 -15.96 1.67 -5.75
CA ASP A 11 -15.96 3.04 -6.30
C ASP A 11 -14.57 3.46 -6.79
N LEU A 12 -13.51 2.97 -6.14
CA LEU A 12 -12.13 3.21 -6.55
C LEU A 12 -11.78 2.39 -7.79
N ILE A 13 -12.17 1.12 -7.84
CA ILE A 13 -11.93 0.22 -8.98
C ILE A 13 -12.63 0.77 -10.23
N SER A 14 -13.89 1.17 -10.11
CA SER A 14 -14.67 1.73 -11.24
C SER A 14 -14.10 3.06 -11.76
N LYS A 15 -13.50 3.88 -10.90
CA LYS A 15 -12.90 5.17 -11.29
C LYS A 15 -11.46 5.07 -11.81
N LEU A 16 -10.69 4.10 -11.34
CA LEU A 16 -9.28 3.95 -11.71
C LEU A 16 -9.08 3.15 -13.00
N GLY A 17 -10.04 2.30 -13.36
CA GLY A 17 -9.87 1.32 -14.43
C GLY A 17 -8.83 0.26 -14.07
N THR A 18 -8.60 -0.68 -14.98
CA THR A 18 -7.61 -1.75 -14.81
C THR A 18 -6.65 -1.74 -16.00
N PRO A 19 -5.34 -1.52 -15.80
CA PRO A 19 -4.64 -1.40 -14.51
C PRO A 19 -4.71 0.02 -13.89
N ALA A 20 -4.89 0.06 -12.57
CA ALA A 20 -4.89 1.30 -11.79
C ALA A 20 -3.45 1.75 -11.47
N GLN A 21 -3.07 2.96 -11.87
CA GLN A 21 -1.78 3.54 -11.48
C GLN A 21 -1.89 4.25 -10.11
N THR A 22 -0.87 4.08 -9.27
CA THR A 22 -0.76 4.71 -7.94
C THR A 22 -0.88 6.24 -7.97
N LYS A 23 -0.42 6.89 -9.04
CA LYS A 23 -0.59 8.34 -9.25
C LYS A 23 -2.05 8.76 -9.42
N ASN A 24 -2.86 7.93 -10.07
CA ASN A 24 -4.28 8.20 -10.27
C ASN A 24 -5.05 8.00 -8.96
N LEU A 25 -4.63 7.03 -8.14
CA LEU A 25 -5.22 6.80 -6.82
C LEU A 25 -5.05 8.02 -5.91
N ALA A 26 -3.84 8.60 -5.82
CA ALA A 26 -3.61 9.80 -5.01
C ALA A 26 -4.52 10.97 -5.44
N LYS A 27 -4.64 11.22 -6.76
CA LYS A 27 -5.54 12.27 -7.29
C LYS A 27 -6.99 12.07 -6.89
N LEU A 28 -7.47 10.82 -6.87
CA LEU A 28 -8.84 10.50 -6.46
C LEU A 28 -9.08 10.63 -4.95
N LEU A 29 -8.04 10.35 -4.14
CA LEU A 29 -8.14 10.42 -2.69
C LEU A 29 -8.16 11.87 -2.17
N GLY A 30 -7.51 12.80 -2.87
CA GLY A 30 -7.55 14.23 -2.56
C GLY A 30 -6.19 14.91 -2.57
N PRO A 31 -6.15 16.26 -2.46
CA PRO A 31 -4.92 17.04 -2.55
C PRO A 31 -3.93 16.80 -1.40
N GLU A 32 -4.36 16.20 -0.28
CA GLU A 32 -3.49 15.81 0.83
C GLU A 32 -2.74 14.50 0.58
N TRP A 33 -3.08 13.78 -0.48
CA TRP A 33 -2.47 12.50 -0.83
C TRP A 33 -1.38 12.67 -1.87
N ARG A 34 -0.25 12.04 -1.62
CA ARG A 34 0.87 11.96 -2.54
C ARG A 34 1.03 10.52 -3.00
N GLY A 35 1.09 10.32 -4.32
CA GLY A 35 1.34 9.02 -4.94
C GLY A 35 2.49 9.11 -5.93
N ASP A 36 3.55 8.33 -5.73
CA ASP A 36 4.70 8.26 -6.64
C ASP A 36 5.54 7.00 -6.38
N TYR A 37 6.65 6.86 -7.12
CA TYR A 37 7.74 5.95 -6.79
C TYR A 37 8.73 6.63 -5.84
N PHE A 38 9.15 5.92 -4.80
CA PHE A 38 10.02 6.46 -3.76
C PHE A 38 11.31 5.64 -3.61
N SER A 39 12.33 6.20 -2.95
CA SER A 39 13.51 5.41 -2.61
C SER A 39 13.15 4.35 -1.55
N PRO A 40 13.75 3.14 -1.56
CA PRO A 40 13.65 2.20 -0.44
C PRO A 40 14.03 2.81 0.92
N ASN A 41 14.92 3.81 0.89
CA ASN A 41 15.37 4.54 2.08
C ASN A 41 14.27 5.45 2.66
N SER A 42 13.26 5.81 1.85
CA SER A 42 12.12 6.62 2.27
C SER A 42 11.05 5.81 3.02
N LEU A 43 11.11 4.47 3.01
CA LEU A 43 10.06 3.62 3.59
C LEU A 43 9.73 4.00 5.04
N ARG A 44 10.76 4.24 5.87
CA ARG A 44 10.54 4.57 7.27
C ARG A 44 9.79 5.90 7.43
N ALA A 45 10.20 6.92 6.68
CA ALA A 45 9.55 8.22 6.67
C ALA A 45 8.10 8.16 6.13
N ILE A 46 7.80 7.21 5.24
CA ILE A 46 6.43 6.97 4.75
C ILE A 46 5.59 6.30 5.85
N VAL A 47 6.13 5.26 6.49
CA VAL A 47 5.47 4.53 7.59
C VAL A 47 5.14 5.46 8.76
N GLU A 48 6.04 6.38 9.09
CA GLU A 48 5.84 7.38 10.16
C GLU A 48 4.73 8.40 9.87
N ARG A 49 4.27 8.51 8.61
CA ARG A 49 3.13 9.36 8.23
C ARG A 49 1.77 8.72 8.48
N GLY A 50 1.75 7.46 8.90
CA GLY A 50 0.54 6.68 9.13
C GLY A 50 0.21 5.75 7.97
N PRO A 51 -1.05 5.27 7.89
CA PRO A 51 -1.42 4.27 6.91
C PRO A 51 -1.19 4.75 5.47
N PHE A 52 -0.68 3.85 4.63
CA PHE A 52 -0.39 4.13 3.22
C PHE A 52 -0.73 2.93 2.33
N VAL A 53 -0.98 3.19 1.04
CA VAL A 53 -1.10 2.15 0.03
C VAL A 53 0.27 1.88 -0.56
N ALA A 54 0.60 0.61 -0.77
CA ALA A 54 1.82 0.20 -1.45
C ALA A 54 1.51 -0.83 -2.54
N GLU A 55 2.23 -0.76 -3.65
CA GLU A 55 2.14 -1.77 -4.70
C GLU A 55 3.27 -2.78 -4.52
N LEU A 56 2.90 -4.05 -4.37
CA LEU A 56 3.85 -5.16 -4.24
C LEU A 56 4.13 -5.77 -5.61
N ARG A 57 5.37 -6.21 -5.81
CA ARG A 57 5.80 -7.02 -6.94
C ARG A 57 5.09 -8.37 -6.87
N PRO A 58 4.97 -9.09 -8.00
CA PRO A 58 4.64 -10.49 -7.94
C PRO A 58 5.68 -11.20 -7.07
N TRP A 59 5.22 -11.98 -6.11
CA TRP A 59 6.09 -12.73 -5.23
C TRP A 59 5.53 -14.13 -5.04
N PHE A 60 6.42 -15.07 -4.75
CA PHE A 60 6.06 -16.46 -4.54
C PHE A 60 6.67 -16.91 -3.23
N ARG A 61 5.91 -17.72 -2.50
CA ARG A 61 6.45 -18.56 -1.44
C ARG A 61 6.52 -19.98 -1.97
N GLU A 62 7.55 -20.72 -1.60
CA GLU A 62 7.66 -22.12 -1.98
C GLU A 62 6.41 -22.90 -1.51
N GLY A 63 5.73 -23.55 -2.45
CA GLY A 63 4.46 -24.26 -2.20
C GLY A 63 3.18 -23.41 -2.34
N GLU A 64 3.27 -22.11 -2.66
CA GLU A 64 2.11 -21.23 -2.84
C GLU A 64 2.00 -20.73 -4.30
N ARG A 65 0.78 -20.36 -4.72
CA ARG A 65 0.55 -19.74 -6.03
C ARG A 65 1.27 -18.39 -6.08
N ALA A 66 1.96 -18.10 -7.18
CA ALA A 66 2.57 -16.80 -7.39
C ALA A 66 1.52 -15.70 -7.26
N GLN A 67 1.75 -14.79 -6.32
CA GLN A 67 0.89 -13.63 -6.13
C GLN A 67 1.14 -12.65 -7.26
N GLU A 68 0.07 -12.15 -7.87
CA GLU A 68 0.18 -11.10 -8.89
C GLU A 68 0.57 -9.77 -8.23
N ALA A 69 1.09 -8.83 -9.02
CA ALA A 69 1.34 -7.49 -8.53
C ALA A 69 0.01 -6.87 -8.08
N HIS A 70 -0.07 -6.44 -6.82
CA HIS A 70 -1.29 -5.88 -6.25
C HIS A 70 -0.98 -4.79 -5.24
N ALA A 71 -2.01 -3.98 -4.95
CA ALA A 71 -1.91 -2.92 -3.97
C ALA A 71 -2.42 -3.40 -2.60
N VAL A 72 -1.61 -3.17 -1.56
CA VAL A 72 -1.96 -3.45 -0.17
C VAL A 72 -2.05 -2.16 0.64
N VAL A 73 -2.73 -2.22 1.79
CA VAL A 73 -2.71 -1.14 2.77
C VAL A 73 -1.79 -1.51 3.90
N VAL A 74 -0.79 -0.68 4.17
CA VAL A 74 0.11 -0.80 5.30
C VAL A 74 -0.39 0.13 6.39
N ASP A 75 -0.76 -0.43 7.54
CA ASP A 75 -1.35 0.34 8.66
C ASP A 75 -0.28 1.01 9.55
N GLY A 76 0.96 0.53 9.49
CA GLY A 76 2.10 1.06 10.25
C GLY A 76 2.94 -0.05 10.87
N LEU A 77 3.76 0.31 11.86
CA LEU A 77 4.55 -0.64 12.64
C LEU A 77 3.72 -1.23 13.80
N THR A 78 3.85 -2.53 14.01
CA THR A 78 3.36 -3.23 15.20
C THR A 78 4.31 -2.99 16.38
N GLN A 79 3.90 -3.45 17.57
CA GLN A 79 4.77 -3.44 18.75
C GLN A 79 6.04 -4.28 18.57
N ALA A 80 6.01 -5.29 17.69
CA ALA A 80 7.16 -6.13 17.36
C ALA A 80 8.10 -5.50 16.30
N GLY A 81 7.76 -4.33 15.75
CA GLY A 81 8.54 -3.67 14.70
C GLY A 81 8.34 -4.25 13.29
N THR A 82 7.33 -5.10 13.10
CA THR A 82 6.86 -5.56 11.80
C THR A 82 5.83 -4.57 11.22
N LEU A 83 5.63 -4.58 9.90
CA LEU A 83 4.56 -3.84 9.25
C LEU A 83 3.27 -4.63 9.32
N ALA A 84 2.19 -4.01 9.81
CA ALA A 84 0.84 -4.55 9.72
C ALA A 84 0.26 -4.25 8.34
N ILE A 85 -0.16 -5.29 7.62
CA ILE A 85 -0.62 -5.20 6.23
C ILE A 85 -2.03 -5.78 6.11
N ARG A 86 -2.88 -5.06 5.38
CA ARG A 86 -4.20 -5.51 4.93
C ARG A 86 -4.15 -5.68 3.42
N ASP A 87 -4.46 -6.88 2.95
CA ASP A 87 -4.55 -7.18 1.52
C ASP A 87 -6.03 -7.23 1.10
N PRO A 88 -6.51 -6.23 0.33
CA PRO A 88 -7.87 -6.21 -0.15
C PRO A 88 -8.17 -7.23 -1.25
N ALA A 89 -7.17 -7.81 -1.91
CA ALA A 89 -7.37 -8.80 -2.96
C ALA A 89 -7.83 -10.15 -2.37
N GLU A 90 -7.24 -10.54 -1.25
CA GLU A 90 -7.57 -11.79 -0.56
C GLU A 90 -8.48 -11.58 0.67
N GLY A 91 -8.72 -10.33 1.07
CA GLY A 91 -9.41 -10.01 2.32
C GLY A 91 -8.61 -10.42 3.56
N SER A 92 -7.29 -10.59 3.41
CA SER A 92 -6.40 -11.11 4.44
C SER A 92 -5.69 -9.99 5.20
N ARG A 93 -5.11 -10.35 6.35
CA ARG A 93 -4.22 -9.50 7.13
C ARG A 93 -2.99 -10.29 7.52
N TYR A 94 -1.82 -9.69 7.41
CA TYR A 94 -0.56 -10.32 7.75
C TYR A 94 0.45 -9.28 8.20
N GLU A 95 1.57 -9.77 8.76
CA GLU A 95 2.69 -8.94 9.17
C GLU A 95 3.92 -9.26 8.34
N MET A 96 4.77 -8.26 8.11
CA MET A 96 5.99 -8.43 7.34
C MET A 96 7.12 -7.60 7.96
N THR A 97 8.35 -8.11 7.97
CA THR A 97 9.49 -7.28 8.39
C THR A 97 9.70 -6.14 7.38
N LEU A 98 10.29 -5.03 7.82
CA LEU A 98 10.65 -3.93 6.93
C LEU A 98 11.53 -4.38 5.77
N GLU A 99 12.45 -5.32 6.01
CA GLU A 99 13.35 -5.86 5.00
C GLU A 99 12.61 -6.70 3.95
N ALA A 100 11.79 -7.66 4.40
CA ALA A 100 10.97 -8.46 3.50
C ALA A 100 10.02 -7.58 2.68
N PHE A 101 9.46 -6.53 3.30
CA PHE A 101 8.62 -5.58 2.60
C PHE A 101 9.39 -4.81 1.53
N LYS A 102 10.59 -4.28 1.83
CA LYS A 102 11.43 -3.58 0.85
C LYS A 102 11.79 -4.46 -0.34
N HIS A 103 11.99 -5.76 -0.12
CA HIS A 103 12.30 -6.71 -1.20
C HIS A 103 11.12 -6.89 -2.16
N ASN A 104 9.89 -6.92 -1.63
CA ASN A 104 8.67 -7.13 -2.41
C ASN A 104 8.04 -5.83 -2.92
N TRP A 105 8.41 -4.67 -2.38
CA TRP A 105 7.82 -3.39 -2.78
C TRP A 105 8.30 -2.96 -4.17
N THR A 106 7.37 -2.49 -5.01
CA THR A 106 7.68 -1.88 -6.33
C THR A 106 8.21 -0.45 -6.20
N TYR A 107 8.27 0.08 -4.98
CA TYR A 107 8.57 1.47 -4.64
C TYR A 107 7.41 2.45 -4.86
N ALA A 108 6.31 2.01 -5.46
CA ALA A 108 5.11 2.82 -5.58
C ALA A 108 4.34 2.85 -4.25
N ALA A 109 4.07 4.05 -3.75
CA ALA A 109 3.26 4.25 -2.54
C ALA A 109 2.33 5.45 -2.68
N VAL A 110 1.23 5.43 -1.92
CA VAL A 110 0.28 6.53 -1.75
C VAL A 110 0.07 6.80 -0.27
N PHE A 111 0.42 7.99 0.22
CA PHE A 111 0.34 8.37 1.64
C PHE A 111 -0.13 9.82 1.81
N ARG A 112 -0.57 10.18 3.01
CA ARG A 112 -0.92 11.58 3.36
C ARG A 112 0.34 12.43 3.55
N GLU A 113 0.48 13.53 2.82
CA GLU A 113 1.64 14.42 2.89
C GLU A 113 1.58 15.38 4.08
N LYS A 114 0.37 15.72 4.56
CA LYS A 114 0.15 16.52 5.75
C LYS A 114 -0.41 15.67 6.88
N ILE A 115 0.36 15.54 7.97
CA ILE A 115 -0.18 15.20 9.28
C ILE A 115 -0.67 16.55 9.85
N LYS A 116 -1.98 16.71 10.01
CA LYS A 116 -2.52 17.82 10.82
C LYS A 116 -2.32 17.52 12.29
#